data_AF-A0A358B2T2-F1
#
_entry.id   AF-A0A358B2T2-F1
#
_cell.length_a   1.000
_cell.length_b   1.000
_cell.length_c   1.000
_cell.angle_alpha   90.00
_cell.angle_beta   90.00
_cell.angle_gamma   90.00
#
_symmetry.space_group_name_H-M   'P 1'
#
loop_
_entity.id
_entity.type
_entity.pdbx_description
1 polymer ?
#
loop_
_entity_poly.entity_id
_entity_poly.type
_entity_poly.pdbx_seq_one_letter_code
_entity_poly.pdbx_strand_id
1 'polypeptide(L)' 'MLILDHIALAATTLDEGVAHAEQALGLPLAGGGYHARMATHNRLMGMGDLY' A
#
# COMPACT_ATOMS: atom_id res chain seq x y z
N MET A 1 -15.19 5.28 19.03
CA MET A 1 -14.21 6.35 18.69
C MET A 1 -13.68 6.02 17.30
N LEU A 2 -13.55 6.99 16.41
CA LEU A 2 -12.96 6.77 15.08
C LEU A 2 -11.44 6.80 15.18
N ILE A 3 -10.77 5.86 14.52
CA ILE A 3 -9.31 5.78 14.41
C ILE A 3 -8.93 5.63 12.93
N LEU A 4 -7.76 6.15 12.56
CA LEU A 4 -7.20 5.92 11.24
C LEU A 4 -6.76 4.47 11.14
N ASP A 5 -7.22 3.78 10.09
CA ASP A 5 -6.88 2.37 9.85
C ASP A 5 -5.73 2.24 8.85
N HIS A 6 -5.91 2.79 7.64
CA HIS A 6 -4.90 2.76 6.58
C HIS A 6 -5.02 3.93 5.61
N ILE A 7 -3.96 4.17 4.82
CA ILE A 7 -3.96 5.10 3.68
C ILE A 7 -3.71 4.30 2.40
N ALA A 8 -4.60 4.43 1.43
CA ALA A 8 -4.40 3.85 0.10
C ALA A 8 -3.77 4.87 -0.85
N LEU A 9 -2.58 4.54 -1.39
CA LEU A 9 -1.91 5.29 -2.45
C LEU A 9 -2.22 4.66 -3.80
N ALA A 10 -2.91 5.40 -4.68
CA ALA A 10 -3.19 4.96 -6.04
C ALA A 10 -2.08 5.42 -7.01
N ALA A 11 -1.71 4.55 -7.94
CA ALA A 11 -0.71 4.81 -8.98
C ALA A 11 -1.13 4.17 -10.31
N THR A 12 -0.53 4.61 -11.42
CA THR A 12 -0.81 4.06 -12.76
C THR A 12 -0.41 2.60 -12.86
N THR A 13 0.71 2.23 -12.24
CA THR A 13 1.12 0.83 -12.05
C THR A 13 1.46 0.57 -10.59
N LEU A 14 1.34 -0.68 -10.16
CA LEU A 14 1.70 -1.07 -8.79
C LEU A 14 3.18 -0.81 -8.50
N ASP A 15 4.05 -1.13 -9.47
CA ASP A 15 5.50 -1.00 -9.31
C ASP A 15 5.93 0.48 -9.18
N GLU A 16 5.31 1.40 -9.93
CA GLU A 16 5.55 2.84 -9.77
C GLU A 16 5.13 3.33 -8.37
N GLY A 17 3.97 2.89 -7.89
CA GLY A 17 3.48 3.25 -6.56
C GLY A 17 4.39 2.73 -5.45
N VAL A 18 4.86 1.49 -5.58
CA VAL A 18 5.83 0.88 -4.66
C VAL A 18 7.13 1.67 -4.65
N ALA A 19 7.75 1.90 -5.82
CA ALA A 19 9.01 2.62 -5.90
C ALA A 19 8.92 4.02 -5.28
N HIS A 20 7.81 4.73 -5.54
CA HIS A 20 7.57 6.05 -4.95
C HIS A 20 7.44 6.00 -3.43
N ALA A 21 6.63 5.09 -2.89
CA ALA A 21 6.40 4.96 -1.47
C ALA A 21 7.66 4.51 -0.72
N GLU A 22 8.41 3.54 -1.26
CA GLU A 22 9.68 3.08 -0.68
C GLU A 22 10.73 4.19 -0.66
N GLN A 23 10.84 4.98 -1.74
CA GLN A 23 11.75 6.12 -1.78
C GLN A 23 11.35 7.19 -0.74
N ALA A 24 10.06 7.46 -0.58
CA ALA A 24 9.57 8.50 0.33
C ALA A 24 9.67 8.09 1.81
N LEU A 25 9.41 6.82 2.12
CA LEU A 25 9.32 6.31 3.50
C LEU A 25 10.59 5.60 3.96
N GLY A 26 11.50 5.25 3.04
CA GLY A 26 12.78 4.59 3.34
C GLY A 26 12.63 3.13 3.80
N LEU A 27 11.46 2.52 3.60
CA LEU A 27 11.15 1.15 3.98
C LEU A 27 10.53 0.40 2.79
N PRO A 28 10.78 -0.92 2.65
CA PRO A 28 10.19 -1.69 1.58
C PRO A 28 8.70 -1.97 1.83
N LEU A 29 7.90 -1.99 0.77
CA LEU A 29 6.55 -2.55 0.81
C LEU A 29 6.64 -4.07 0.58
N ALA A 30 5.75 -4.82 1.23
CA ALA A 30 5.74 -6.27 1.15
C ALA A 30 4.31 -6.83 1.07
N GLY A 31 4.21 -8.13 0.74
CA GLY A 31 2.93 -8.83 0.67
C GLY A 31 1.99 -8.21 -0.38
N GLY A 32 0.71 -8.08 -0.02
CA GLY A 32 -0.36 -7.58 -0.88
C GLY A 32 -1.28 -8.68 -1.44
N GLY A 33 -2.17 -8.29 -2.34
CA GLY A 33 -3.15 -9.17 -2.94
C GLY A 33 -3.82 -8.60 -4.19
N TYR A 34 -4.63 -9.45 -4.81
CA TYR A 34 -5.48 -9.09 -5.94
C TYR A 34 -6.94 -9.03 -5.51
N HIS A 35 -7.58 -7.88 -5.69
CA HIS A 35 -8.99 -7.71 -5.44
C HIS A 35 -9.79 -8.01 -6.71
N ALA A 36 -10.18 -9.27 -6.91
CA ALA A 36 -10.80 -9.74 -8.16
C ALA A 36 -12.02 -8.93 -8.63
N ARG A 37 -12.87 -8.49 -7.70
CA ARG A 37 -14.07 -7.69 -8.03
C ARG A 37 -13.76 -6.30 -8.57
N MET A 38 -12.60 -5.76 -8.20
CA MET A 38 -12.19 -4.39 -8.53
C MET A 38 -11.06 -4.37 -9.57
N ALA A 39 -10.54 -5.55 -9.93
CA ALA A 39 -9.37 -5.70 -10.79
C ALA A 39 -8.13 -4.89 -10.33
N THR A 40 -7.99 -4.65 -9.02
CA THR A 40 -6.85 -3.93 -8.44
C THR A 40 -5.85 -4.86 -7.77
N HIS A 41 -4.59 -4.46 -7.76
CA HIS A 41 -3.53 -5.09 -6.97
C HIS A 41 -3.00 -4.07 -5.95
N ASN A 42 -2.49 -4.54 -4.83
CA ASN A 42 -1.83 -3.69 -3.84
C ASN A 42 -0.52 -4.31 -3.33
N ARG A 43 0.24 -3.48 -2.61
CA ARG A 43 1.30 -3.87 -1.68
C ARG A 43 1.01 -3.19 -0.35
N LEU A 44 1.57 -3.70 0.73
CA LEU A 44 1.29 -3.22 2.08
C LEU A 44 2.58 -2.80 2.78
N MET A 45 2.48 -1.88 3.72
CA MET A 45 3.54 -1.53 4.66
C MET A 45 2.96 -1.46 6.06
N GLY A 46 3.29 -2.43 6.91
CA GLY A 46 2.91 -2.36 8.32
C GLY A 46 3.64 -1.22 9.02
N MET A 47 2.89 -0.34 9.67
CA MET A 47 3.40 0.76 10.50
C MET A 47 2.99 0.55 11.97
N GLY A 48 3.22 -0.65 12.49
CA GLY A 48 2.79 -1.08 13.83
C GLY A 48 1.41 -1.74 13.78
N ASP A 49 0.45 -1.21 14.55
CA ASP A 49 -0.93 -1.74 14.63
C ASP A 49 -1.80 -1.37 13.40
N LEU A 50 -1.25 -0.59 12.47
CA LEU A 50 -1.91 -0.06 11.27
C LEU A 50 -1.10 -0.43 10.01
N TYR A 51 -1.76 -0.52 8.86
CA TYR A 51 -1.16 -0.88 7.56
C TYR A 51 -1.45 0.16 6.47
#